data_AF-A0A645IYZ1-F1
#
_entry.id   AF-A0A645IYZ1-F1
#
_cell.length_a   1.000
_cell.length_b   1.000
_cell.length_c   1.000
_cell.angle_alpha   90.00
_cell.angle_beta   90.00
_cell.angle_gamma   90.00
#
_symmetry.space_group_name_H-M   'P 1'
#
loop_
_entity.id
_entity.type
_entity.pdbx_description
1 polymer ?
#
loop_
_entity_poly.entity_id
_entity_poly.type
_entity_poly.pdbx_seq_one_letter_code
_entity_poly.pdbx_strand_id
1 'polypeptide(L)'
;MDESFKRELVSIPVIGTVTAGVPILAVENIEDTFALPVNFIRSNKELFMLKVHGESMIDVGIMNEDLVIIEKTNSAENGDIVVALIENEATIKRFFKESDFIRLQPENKTMEPIIVKECTIIGKLIGLYRKY
;
A
#
# COMPACT_ATOMS: atom_id res chain seq x y z
N MET A 1 26.11 -5.87 -32.68
CA MET A 1 24.84 -5.19 -32.99
C MET A 1 23.94 -5.58 -31.83
N ASP A 2 23.91 -4.73 -30.80
CA ASP A 2 23.27 -5.05 -29.51
C ASP A 2 21.78 -5.29 -29.69
N GLU A 3 21.36 -6.54 -29.46
CA GLU A 3 19.94 -6.85 -29.34
C GLU A 3 19.35 -6.12 -28.14
N SER A 4 18.21 -5.49 -28.39
CA SER A 4 17.54 -4.54 -27.52
C SER A 4 17.30 -5.07 -26.10
N PHE A 5 17.69 -4.28 -25.09
CA PHE A 5 17.14 -4.34 -23.74
C PHE A 5 15.66 -3.90 -23.70
N LYS A 6 14.79 -4.55 -24.49
CA LYS A 6 13.35 -4.35 -24.40
C LYS A 6 12.85 -5.04 -23.14
N ARG A 7 12.82 -4.29 -22.04
CA ARG A 7 12.15 -4.75 -20.81
C ARG A 7 10.65 -4.65 -21.03
N GLU A 8 9.94 -5.74 -20.77
CA GLU A 8 8.49 -5.71 -20.69
C GLU A 8 8.10 -4.76 -19.54
N LEU A 9 7.21 -3.80 -19.83
CA LEU A 9 6.71 -2.84 -18.86
C LEU A 9 5.28 -3.19 -18.51
N VAL A 10 4.92 -3.07 -17.24
CA VAL A 10 3.53 -3.12 -16.77
C VAL A 10 3.13 -1.74 -16.25
N SER A 11 1.91 -1.31 -16.58
CA SER A 11 1.31 -0.11 -15.99
C SER A 11 0.66 -0.48 -14.67
N ILE A 12 1.11 0.15 -13.60
CA ILE A 12 0.54 0.02 -12.26
C ILE A 12 -0.36 1.24 -12.02
N PRO A 13 -1.64 1.08 -11.66
CA PRO A 13 -2.52 2.21 -11.37
C PRO A 13 -2.07 2.94 -10.10
N VAL A 14 -2.03 4.26 -10.16
CA VAL A 14 -1.81 5.13 -9.01
C VAL A 14 -3.17 5.60 -8.51
N ILE A 15 -3.45 5.28 -7.25
CA ILE A 15 -4.71 5.57 -6.58
C ILE A 15 -4.48 6.76 -5.65
N GLY A 16 -5.29 7.80 -5.82
CA GLY A 16 -5.25 8.99 -4.98
C GLY A 16 -6.13 8.83 -3.75
N THR A 17 -7.41 9.16 -3.92
CA THR A 17 -8.40 9.08 -2.84
C THR A 17 -9.14 7.76 -2.87
N VAL A 18 -9.16 7.04 -1.74
CA VAL A 18 -9.99 5.84 -1.58
C VAL A 18 -11.39 6.28 -1.16
N THR A 19 -12.37 6.06 -2.04
CA THR A 19 -13.78 6.39 -1.76
C THR A 19 -14.48 5.22 -1.06
N ALA A 20 -15.25 5.54 -0.01
CA ALA A 20 -16.10 4.59 0.69
C ALA A 20 -17.07 3.86 -0.26
N GLY A 21 -17.24 2.55 -0.07
CA GLY A 21 -18.22 1.74 -0.80
C GLY A 21 -17.87 1.39 -2.26
N VAL A 22 -16.74 1.86 -2.77
CA VAL A 22 -16.24 1.56 -4.11
C VAL A 22 -14.97 0.69 -4.00
N PRO A 23 -14.79 -0.36 -4.84
CA PRO A 23 -13.54 -1.12 -4.85
C PRO A 23 -12.33 -0.21 -5.05
N ILE A 24 -11.23 -0.45 -4.33
CA ILE A 24 -10.06 0.45 -4.38
C ILE A 24 -9.54 0.65 -5.82
N LEU A 25 -9.57 -0.41 -6.64
CA LEU A 25 -9.14 -0.42 -8.05
C LEU A 25 -10.21 0.04 -9.04
N ALA A 26 -11.32 0.63 -8.57
CA ALA A 26 -12.28 1.23 -9.49
C ALA A 26 -11.62 2.37 -10.27
N VAL A 27 -12.00 2.50 -11.54
CA VAL A 27 -11.47 3.53 -12.45
C VAL A 27 -11.58 4.93 -11.86
N GLU A 28 -12.64 5.18 -11.08
CA GLU A 28 -12.91 6.45 -10.39
C GLU A 28 -11.83 6.85 -9.37
N ASN A 29 -11.12 5.87 -8.81
CA ASN A 29 -10.04 6.13 -7.84
C ASN A 29 -8.65 6.22 -8.50
N ILE A 30 -8.53 5.89 -9.80
CA ILE A 30 -7.25 5.91 -10.54
C ILE A 30 -6.96 7.34 -11.01
N GLU A 31 -5.89 7.93 -10.52
CA GLU A 31 -5.45 9.28 -10.91
C GLU A 31 -4.37 9.26 -11.98
N ASP A 32 -3.52 8.24 -11.99
CA ASP A 32 -2.41 8.10 -12.94
C ASP A 32 -2.02 6.62 -13.14
N THR A 33 -1.04 6.37 -14.00
CA THR A 33 -0.41 5.05 -14.16
C THR A 33 1.11 5.17 -14.13
N PHE A 34 1.76 4.25 -13.41
CA PHE A 34 3.21 4.18 -13.29
C PHE A 34 3.75 2.95 -14.02
N ALA A 35 4.58 3.16 -15.03
CA ALA A 35 5.18 2.07 -15.80
C ALA A 35 6.41 1.50 -15.08
N LEU A 36 6.36 0.21 -14.72
CA LEU A 36 7.46 -0.51 -14.08
C LEU A 36 7.91 -1.69 -14.95
N PRO A 37 9.22 -1.94 -15.11
CA PRO A 37 9.70 -3.17 -15.73
C PRO A 37 9.22 -4.40 -14.94
N VAL A 38 8.71 -5.41 -15.65
CA VAL A 38 8.14 -6.62 -15.06
C VAL A 38 9.13 -7.33 -14.11
N ASN A 39 10.42 -7.28 -14.42
CA ASN A 39 11.46 -7.90 -13.58
C ASN A 39 11.67 -7.22 -12.21
N PHE A 40 11.09 -6.04 -11.97
CA PHE A 40 11.10 -5.39 -10.66
C PHE A 40 9.98 -5.92 -9.76
N ILE A 41 9.02 -6.64 -10.34
CA ILE A 41 7.86 -7.18 -9.65
C ILE A 41 8.13 -8.65 -9.35
N ARG A 42 8.26 -8.97 -8.06
CA ARG A 42 8.40 -10.36 -7.60
C ARG A 42 7.06 -11.07 -7.40
N SER A 43 5.95 -10.35 -7.60
CA SER A 43 4.60 -10.81 -7.31
C SER A 43 3.84 -11.17 -8.59
N ASN A 44 3.10 -12.26 -8.55
CA ASN A 44 2.14 -12.60 -9.60
C ASN A 44 0.74 -12.01 -9.34
N LYS A 45 0.58 -11.19 -8.29
CA LYS A 45 -0.70 -10.57 -7.93
C LYS A 45 -0.84 -9.18 -8.54
N GLU A 46 -2.08 -8.70 -8.59
CA GLU A 46 -2.39 -7.31 -8.96
C GLU A 46 -1.66 -6.33 -8.04
N LEU A 47 -1.03 -5.32 -8.65
CA LEU A 47 -0.36 -4.23 -7.94
C LEU A 47 -1.11 -2.92 -8.13
N PHE A 48 -0.99 -2.04 -7.16
CA PHE A 48 -1.38 -0.64 -7.29
C PHE A 48 -0.46 0.23 -6.45
N MET A 49 -0.43 1.52 -6.74
CA MET A 49 0.29 2.50 -5.93
C MET A 49 -0.68 3.36 -5.15
N LEU A 50 -0.32 3.73 -3.93
CA LEU A 50 -1.04 4.73 -3.15
C LEU A 50 -0.13 5.89 -2.81
N LYS A 51 -0.69 7.09 -2.84
CA LYS A 51 -0.04 8.27 -2.29
C LYS A 51 -0.18 8.28 -0.77
N VAL A 52 0.95 8.43 -0.08
CA VAL A 52 0.98 8.47 1.38
C VAL A 52 0.61 9.87 1.84
N HIS A 53 -0.34 9.93 2.77
CA HIS A 53 -0.72 11.16 3.47
C HIS A 53 -0.40 11.04 4.96
N GLY A 54 0.30 12.04 5.48
CA GLY A 54 0.70 12.14 6.89
C GLY A 54 2.00 11.42 7.24
N GLU A 55 2.24 11.30 8.55
CA GLU A 55 3.55 10.92 9.10
C GLU A 55 3.51 9.61 9.91
N SER A 56 2.46 8.82 9.78
CA SER A 56 2.28 7.63 10.63
C SER A 56 3.29 6.51 10.42
N MET A 57 4.12 6.61 9.39
CA MET A 57 5.08 5.58 8.98
C MET A 57 6.53 6.12 8.86
N ILE A 58 6.82 7.29 9.45
CA ILE A 58 8.12 7.97 9.30
C ILE A 58 9.31 7.19 9.84
N ASP A 59 9.14 6.41 10.91
CA ASP A 59 10.25 5.69 11.57
C ASP A 59 10.79 4.56 10.70
N VAL A 60 10.05 4.14 9.67
CA VAL A 60 10.49 3.18 8.64
C VAL A 60 10.80 3.84 7.29
N GLY A 61 10.90 5.18 7.27
CA GLY A 61 11.32 5.95 6.09
C GLY A 61 10.21 6.24 5.08
N ILE A 62 8.95 5.90 5.39
CA ILE A 62 7.79 6.26 4.57
C ILE A 62 7.31 7.64 5.01
N MET A 63 7.46 8.62 4.12
CA MET A 63 7.15 10.03 4.36
C MET A 63 5.87 10.44 3.63
N ASN A 64 5.32 11.57 4.06
CA ASN A 64 4.23 12.22 3.34
C ASN A 64 4.62 12.46 1.87
N GLU A 65 3.66 12.30 0.95
CA GLU A 65 3.81 12.39 -0.51
C GLU A 65 4.55 11.23 -1.19
N ASP A 66 4.98 10.20 -0.47
CA ASP A 66 5.51 8.99 -1.09
C ASP A 66 4.48 8.25 -1.91
N LEU A 67 4.94 7.56 -2.96
CA LEU A 67 4.15 6.53 -3.62
C LEU A 67 4.60 5.16 -3.12
N VAL A 68 3.71 4.44 -2.44
CA VAL A 68 3.97 3.07 -1.99
C VAL A 68 3.38 2.08 -2.99
N ILE A 69 4.13 1.01 -3.28
CA ILE A 69 3.69 -0.08 -4.15
C ILE A 69 3.05 -1.14 -3.27
N ILE A 70 1.79 -1.44 -3.56
CA ILE A 70 0.96 -2.37 -2.79
C ILE A 70 0.63 -3.58 -3.64
N GLU A 71 0.91 -4.76 -3.09
CA GLU A 71 0.41 -6.03 -3.59
C GLU A 71 -1.00 -6.26 -3.06
N LYS A 72 -1.99 -6.39 -3.95
CA LYS A 72 -3.38 -6.66 -3.56
C LYS A 72 -3.49 -8.04 -2.90
N THR A 73 -4.00 -8.06 -1.68
CA THR A 73 -4.20 -9.27 -0.89
C THR A 73 -5.24 -8.99 0.19
N ASN A 74 -6.02 -10.01 0.56
CA ASN A 74 -7.02 -9.93 1.63
C ASN A 74 -6.53 -10.51 2.97
N SER A 75 -5.26 -10.89 3.04
CA SER A 75 -4.62 -11.45 4.22
C SER A 75 -3.28 -10.77 4.49
N ALA A 76 -2.88 -10.77 5.77
CA ALA A 76 -1.62 -10.23 6.26
C ALA A 76 -1.11 -11.08 7.43
N GLU A 77 0.21 -11.11 7.59
CA GLU A 77 0.88 -11.73 8.72
C GLU A 77 1.33 -10.67 9.73
N ASN A 78 1.54 -11.08 10.98
CA ASN A 78 2.01 -10.17 12.02
C ASN A 78 3.37 -9.58 11.63
N GLY A 79 3.45 -8.25 11.64
CA GLY A 79 4.62 -7.50 11.24
C GLY A 79 4.59 -6.99 9.79
N ASP A 80 3.65 -7.42 8.96
CA ASP A 80 3.47 -6.85 7.61
C ASP A 80 3.05 -5.38 7.69
N ILE A 81 3.56 -4.55 6.78
CA ILE A 81 3.01 -3.21 6.54
C ILE A 81 1.90 -3.34 5.51
N VAL A 82 0.70 -2.92 5.88
CA VAL A 82 -0.52 -3.15 5.10
C VAL A 82 -1.28 -1.86 4.85
N VAL A 83 -2.10 -1.90 3.81
CA VAL A 83 -3.23 -1.00 3.63
C VAL A 83 -4.45 -1.69 4.21
N ALA A 84 -5.01 -1.11 5.28
CA ALA A 84 -6.21 -1.60 5.93
C ALA A 84 -7.35 -0.59 5.78
N LEU A 85 -8.56 -1.08 5.52
CA LEU A 85 -9.79 -0.31 5.55
C LEU A 85 -10.45 -0.43 6.92
N ILE A 86 -10.72 0.71 7.56
CA ILE A 86 -11.44 0.82 8.84
C ILE A 86 -12.52 1.88 8.65
N GLU A 87 -13.78 1.57 8.92
CA GLU A 87 -14.90 2.54 8.83
C GLU A 87 -14.95 3.35 7.52
N ASN A 88 -14.46 2.75 6.43
CA ASN A 88 -14.29 3.31 5.08
C ASN A 88 -13.07 4.23 4.84
N GLU A 89 -12.17 4.37 5.82
CA GLU A 89 -10.90 5.07 5.65
C GLU A 89 -9.76 4.07 5.44
N ALA A 90 -8.97 4.29 4.39
CA ALA A 90 -7.78 3.49 4.12
C ALA A 90 -6.59 4.04 4.91
N THR A 91 -5.91 3.18 5.66
CA THR A 91 -4.72 3.55 6.44
C THR A 91 -3.56 2.61 6.16
N ILE A 92 -2.34 3.15 6.24
CA ILE A 92 -1.11 2.37 6.17
C ILE A 92 -0.57 2.20 7.58
N LYS A 93 -0.46 0.95 8.04
CA LYS A 93 0.02 0.59 9.38
C LYS A 93 0.73 -0.76 9.35
N ARG A 94 1.54 -1.03 10.37
CA ARG A 94 2.03 -2.39 10.63
C ARG A 94 0.93 -3.21 11.29
N PHE A 95 0.63 -4.36 10.73
CA PHE A 95 -0.45 -5.24 11.15
C PHE A 95 0.00 -6.20 12.25
N PHE A 96 -0.82 -6.32 13.29
CA PHE A 96 -0.70 -7.38 14.29
C PHE A 96 -2.10 -7.92 14.63
N LYS A 97 -2.32 -9.20 14.35
CA LYS A 97 -3.45 -9.98 14.83
C LYS A 97 -3.10 -10.53 16.22
N GLU A 98 -3.75 -9.97 17.23
CA GLU A 98 -3.70 -10.44 18.61
C GLU A 98 -4.90 -11.38 18.85
N SER A 99 -4.99 -11.99 20.04
CA SER A 99 -6.03 -12.99 20.33
C SER A 99 -7.47 -12.47 20.16
N ASP A 100 -7.74 -11.24 20.61
CA ASP A 100 -9.10 -10.69 20.73
C ASP A 100 -9.32 -9.41 19.91
N PHE A 101 -8.29 -8.92 19.23
CA PHE A 101 -8.30 -7.68 18.48
C PHE A 101 -7.18 -7.64 17.44
N ILE A 102 -7.31 -6.70 16.51
CA ILE A 102 -6.28 -6.32 15.57
C ILE A 102 -5.66 -5.01 16.04
N ARG A 103 -4.34 -4.96 16.09
CA ARG A 103 -3.56 -3.76 16.33
C ARG A 103 -2.93 -3.30 15.02
N LEU A 104 -3.31 -2.10 14.60
CA LEU A 104 -2.71 -1.41 13.48
C LEU A 104 -1.74 -0.37 14.03
N GLN A 105 -0.47 -0.76 14.06
CA GLN A 105 0.62 -0.04 14.68
C GLN A 105 1.18 1.02 13.72
N PRO A 106 1.18 2.31 14.08
CA PRO A 106 1.98 3.30 13.36
C PRO A 106 3.47 3.04 13.59
N GLU A 107 4.26 3.26 12.56
CA GLU A 107 5.72 3.39 12.67
C GLU A 107 6.05 4.87 12.89
N ASN A 108 5.55 5.40 14.00
CA ASN A 108 5.80 6.75 14.49
C ASN A 108 5.63 6.73 16.01
N LYS A 109 6.73 6.93 16.75
CA LYS A 109 6.76 6.92 18.23
C LYS A 109 5.82 7.89 18.92
N THR A 110 5.37 8.95 18.23
CA THR A 110 4.45 9.94 18.83
C THR A 110 2.97 9.59 18.63
N MET A 111 2.67 8.51 17.90
CA MET A 111 1.31 8.12 17.55
C MET A 111 0.89 6.83 18.26
N GLU A 112 -0.34 6.79 18.73
CA GLU A 112 -0.90 5.60 19.38
C GLU A 112 -1.37 4.54 18.37
N PRO A 113 -1.32 3.25 18.74
CA PRO A 113 -1.86 2.19 17.90
C PRO A 113 -3.39 2.31 17.75
N ILE A 114 -3.87 1.94 16.57
CA ILE A 114 -5.31 1.81 16.32
C ILE A 114 -5.72 0.37 16.67
N ILE A 115 -6.66 0.23 17.60
CA ILE A 115 -7.15 -1.06 18.07
C ILE A 115 -8.57 -1.28 17.56
N VAL A 116 -8.78 -2.34 16.77
CA VAL A 116 -10.08 -2.67 16.17
C VAL A 116 -10.41 -4.14 16.34
N LYS A 117 -11.69 -4.50 16.32
CA LYS A 117 -12.13 -5.89 16.30
C LYS A 117 -11.90 -6.56 14.95
N GLU A 118 -12.10 -5.78 13.89
CA GLU A 118 -11.93 -6.22 12.51
C GLU A 118 -11.46 -5.06 11.64
N CYS A 119 -10.76 -5.39 10.56
CA CYS A 119 -10.43 -4.49 9.47
C CYS A 119 -10.36 -5.29 8.18
N THR A 120 -10.57 -4.64 7.04
CA THR A 120 -10.38 -5.29 5.74
C THR A 120 -8.96 -5.01 5.26
N ILE A 121 -8.17 -6.06 5.02
CA ILE A 121 -6.87 -5.91 4.36
C ILE A 121 -7.10 -5.73 2.87
N ILE A 122 -6.56 -4.65 2.32
CA ILE A 122 -6.64 -4.34 0.89
C ILE A 122 -5.37 -4.82 0.18
N GLY A 123 -4.23 -4.68 0.85
CA GLY A 123 -2.97 -5.12 0.31
C GLY A 123 -1.79 -4.94 1.25
N LYS A 124 -0.64 -5.43 0.81
CA LYS A 124 0.62 -5.42 1.53
C LYS A 124 1.64 -4.54 0.80
N LEU A 125 2.36 -3.73 1.54
CA LEU A 125 3.42 -2.88 0.99
C LEU A 125 4.60 -3.76 0.55
N ILE A 126 5.04 -3.59 -0.70
CA ILE A 126 6.17 -4.32 -1.29
C ILE A 126 7.27 -3.40 -1.83
N GLY A 127 7.02 -2.09 -1.90
CA GLY A 127 7.99 -1.13 -2.41
C GLY A 127 7.59 0.31 -2.14
N LEU A 128 8.54 1.21 -2.38
CA LEU A 128 8.39 2.65 -2.19
C LEU A 128 9.10 3.37 -3.34
N TYR A 129 8.45 4.40 -3.86
CA TYR A 129 8.98 5.32 -4.86
C TYR A 129 8.87 6.74 -4.32
N ARG A 130 10.01 7.46 -4.33
CA ARG A 130 10.09 8.88 -3.97
C ARG A 130 10.85 9.63 -5.04
N LYS A 131 10.33 10.80 -5.40
CA LYS A 131 10.95 11.77 -6.29
C LYS A 131 11.44 12.97 -5.47
N TYR A 132 12.62 13.50 -5.78
CA TYR A 132 13.20 14.71 -5.19
C TYR A 132 13.31 15.82 -6.24
#